data_AF-A0A7Y0EL81-F1
#
_entry.id   AF-A0A7Y0EL81-F1
#
_cell.length_a   1.000
_cell.length_b   1.000
_cell.length_c   1.000
_cell.angle_alpha   90.00
_cell.angle_beta   90.00
_cell.angle_gamma   90.00
#
_symmetry.space_group_name_H-M   'P 1'
#
loop_
_entity.id
_entity.type
_entity.pdbx_description
1 polymer ?
#
loop_
_entity_poly.entity_id
_entity_poly.type
_entity_poly.pdbx_seq_one_letter_code
_entity_poly.pdbx_strand_id
1 'polypeptide(L)' 'MIKCNLNKILEDKKVSKYKLAKNTGIAYNAIKKLGAGDTISITFENLTKICNELDITVGELLENVKDTDNEEKAED' A
#
# COMPACT_ATOMS: atom_id res chain seq x y z
N MET A 1 -0.12 15.09 3.85
CA MET A 1 0.91 14.06 3.61
C MET A 1 0.33 12.88 2.83
N ILE A 2 1.06 12.28 1.88
CA ILE A 2 0.61 11.02 1.25
C ILE A 2 0.86 9.86 2.21
N LYS A 3 -0.18 9.08 2.49
CA LYS A 3 -0.14 7.85 3.30
C LYS A 3 -0.33 6.63 2.40
N CYS A 4 0.35 5.53 2.74
CA CYS A 4 0.18 4.24 2.06
C CYS A 4 -0.51 3.23 2.99
N ASN A 5 -1.60 2.61 2.51
CA ASN A 5 -2.41 1.66 3.28
C ASN A 5 -2.03 0.20 3.04
N LEU A 6 -0.88 -0.06 2.40
CA LEU A 6 -0.49 -1.40 1.94
C LEU A 6 -0.54 -2.47 3.03
N ASN A 7 -0.06 -2.18 4.25
CA ASN A 7 -0.06 -3.20 5.32
C ASN A 7 -1.48 -3.63 5.71
N LYS A 8 -2.42 -2.68 5.83
CA LYS A 8 -3.82 -2.95 6.14
C LYS A 8 -4.45 -3.82 5.06
N ILE A 9 -4.27 -3.43 3.80
CA ILE A 9 -4.80 -4.18 2.64
C ILE A 9 -4.27 -5.62 2.60
N LEU A 10 -2.98 -5.80 2.88
CA LEU A 10 -2.35 -7.12 2.91
C LEU A 10 -2.90 -8.00 4.04
N GLU A 11 -3.17 -7.41 5.20
CA GLU A 11 -3.80 -8.10 6.33
C GLU A 11 -5.23 -8.53 6.00
N ASP A 12 -6.06 -7.61 5.50
CA ASP A 12 -7.45 -7.84 5.12
C ASP A 12 -7.57 -8.95 4.05
N LYS A 13 -6.66 -8.94 3.06
CA LYS A 13 -6.62 -9.94 1.97
C LYS A 13 -5.83 -11.21 2.32
N LYS A 14 -5.23 -11.31 3.51
CA LYS A 14 -4.37 -12.42 3.95
C LYS A 14 -3.22 -12.72 2.97
N VAL A 15 -2.62 -11.67 2.40
CA VAL A 15 -1.50 -11.76 1.46
C VAL A 15 -0.22 -11.31 2.18
N SER A 16 0.85 -12.11 2.09
CA SER A 16 2.14 -11.70 2.63
C SER A 16 2.87 -10.74 1.69
N LYS A 17 3.70 -9.86 2.25
CA LYS A 17 4.62 -9.00 1.46
C LYS A 17 5.50 -9.80 0.50
N TYR A 18 5.90 -11.01 0.92
CA TYR A 18 6.67 -11.93 0.07
C TYR A 18 5.86 -12.43 -1.13
N LYS A 19 4.59 -12.82 -0.91
CA LYS A 19 3.71 -13.27 -1.99
C LYS A 19 3.45 -12.12 -2.98
N LEU A 20 3.18 -10.92 -2.49
CA LEU A 20 3.04 -9.73 -3.34
C LEU A 20 4.30 -9.48 -4.18
N ALA A 21 5.48 -9.53 -3.56
CA ALA A 21 6.77 -9.35 -4.27
C ALA A 21 6.96 -10.39 -5.37
N LYS A 22 6.68 -11.65 -5.06
CA LYS A 22 6.78 -12.76 -6.01
C LYS A 22 5.84 -12.57 -7.20
N ASN A 23 4.58 -12.21 -6.95
CA ASN A 23 3.55 -12.15 -7.99
C ASN A 23 3.68 -10.88 -8.86
N THR A 24 4.07 -9.76 -8.27
CA THR A 24 4.28 -8.48 -9.00
C THR A 24 5.65 -8.39 -9.67
N GLY A 25 6.61 -9.23 -9.29
CA GLY A 25 8.02 -9.12 -9.70
C GLY A 25 8.74 -7.91 -9.08
N ILE A 26 8.11 -7.21 -8.13
CA ILE A 26 8.72 -6.08 -7.42
C ILE A 26 9.65 -6.62 -6.33
N ALA A 27 10.83 -6.02 -6.19
CA ALA A 27 11.78 -6.40 -5.15
C ALA A 27 11.13 -6.34 -3.75
N TYR A 28 11.29 -7.40 -2.95
CA TYR A 28 10.70 -7.49 -1.61
C TYR A 28 11.03 -6.28 -0.72
N ASN A 29 12.27 -5.77 -0.80
CA ASN A 29 12.67 -4.59 -0.06
C ASN A 29 11.89 -3.33 -0.45
N ALA A 30 11.50 -3.18 -1.71
CA ALA A 30 10.68 -2.05 -2.15
C ALA A 30 9.25 -2.14 -1.57
N ILE A 31 8.63 -3.33 -1.59
CA ILE A 31 7.34 -3.56 -0.93
C ILE A 31 7.41 -3.36 0.58
N LYS A 32 8.51 -3.80 1.22
CA LYS A 32 8.73 -3.60 2.65
C LYS A 32 8.78 -2.10 3.00
N LYS A 33 9.55 -1.31 2.25
CA LYS A 33 9.64 0.16 2.43
C LYS A 33 8.31 0.86 2.14
N LEU A 34 7.61 0.44 1.08
CA LEU A 34 6.31 1.02 0.71
C LEU A 34 5.29 0.85 1.85
N GLY A 35 5.20 -0.35 2.42
CA GLY A 35 4.31 -0.58 3.57
C GLY A 35 4.79 0.07 4.86
N ALA A 36 6.05 0.47 4.98
CA ALA A 36 6.55 1.20 6.15
C ALA A 36 6.39 2.72 6.03
N GLY A 37 6.05 3.24 4.84
CA GLY A 37 6.03 4.68 4.56
C GLY A 37 7.42 5.27 4.26
N ASP A 38 8.47 4.45 4.17
CA ASP A 38 9.86 4.87 3.91
C ASP A 38 10.17 5.06 2.41
N THR A 39 9.16 4.96 1.55
CA THR A 39 9.31 5.06 0.10
C THR A 39 9.19 6.51 -0.36
N ILE A 40 10.24 7.01 -1.02
CA ILE A 40 10.30 8.39 -1.55
C ILE A 40 9.59 8.50 -2.91
N SER A 41 9.58 7.43 -3.70
CA SER A 41 8.95 7.42 -5.03
C SER A 41 8.51 6.00 -5.44
N ILE A 42 7.47 5.95 -6.28
CA ILE A 42 6.97 4.73 -6.90
C ILE A 42 6.57 5.04 -8.34
N THR A 43 6.84 4.13 -9.27
CA THR A 43 6.46 4.29 -10.67
C THR A 43 5.00 3.90 -10.88
N PHE A 44 4.35 4.43 -11.92
CA PHE A 44 3.00 4.00 -12.29
C PHE A 44 2.93 2.53 -12.64
N GLU A 45 3.98 1.96 -13.25
CA GLU A 45 4.04 0.53 -13.52
C GLU A 45 3.94 -0.31 -12.24
N ASN A 46 4.69 0.05 -11.20
CA ASN A 46 4.64 -0.67 -9.92
C ASN A 46 3.31 -0.44 -9.20
N LEU A 47 2.76 0.76 -9.27
CA LEU A 47 1.41 1.05 -8.77
C LEU A 47 0.37 0.15 -9.43
N THR A 48 0.35 0.10 -10.76
CA THR A 48 -0.57 -0.73 -11.54
C THR A 48 -0.41 -2.21 -11.20
N LYS A 49 0.83 -2.72 -11.10
CA LYS A 49 1.08 -4.12 -10.73
C LYS A 49 0.52 -4.46 -9.35
N ILE A 50 0.73 -3.59 -8.35
CA ILE A 50 0.22 -3.79 -6.99
C ILE A 50 -1.31 -3.72 -6.99
N CYS A 51 -1.89 -2.73 -7.66
CA CYS A 51 -3.33 -2.54 -7.74
C CYS A 51 -4.02 -3.75 -8.40
N ASN A 52 -3.46 -4.25 -9.50
CA ASN A 52 -4.01 -5.41 -10.21
C ASN A 52 -3.85 -6.71 -9.40
N GLU A 53 -2.68 -6.95 -8.78
CA GLU A 53 -2.45 -8.16 -7.98
C GLU A 53 -3.34 -8.20 -6.73
N LEU A 54 -3.61 -7.04 -6.13
CA LEU A 54 -4.46 -6.94 -4.95
C LEU A 54 -5.93 -6.71 -5.31
N ASP A 55 -6.30 -6.49 -6.57
CA ASP A 55 -7.64 -6.09 -7.00
C ASP A 55 -8.16 -4.90 -6.17
N ILE A 56 -7.45 -3.78 -6.27
CA ILE A 56 -7.75 -2.50 -5.60
C ILE A 56 -7.50 -1.33 -6.55
N THR A 57 -8.04 -0.18 -6.20
CA THR A 57 -7.74 1.10 -6.83
C THR A 57 -6.51 1.79 -6.21
N VAL A 58 -5.95 2.75 -6.94
CA VAL A 58 -4.86 3.59 -6.41
C VAL A 58 -5.30 4.40 -5.18
N GLY A 59 -6.57 4.82 -5.12
CA GLY A 59 -7.10 5.59 -3.99
C GLY A 59 -7.25 4.78 -2.71
N GLU A 60 -7.42 3.45 -2.81
CA GLU A 60 -7.37 2.57 -1.64
C GLU A 60 -5.93 2.40 -1.14
N LEU A 61 -4.96 2.31 -2.07
CA LEU A 61 -3.56 2.12 -1.74
C LEU A 61 -2.87 3.38 -1.20
N LEU A 62 -3.14 4.54 -1.81
CA LEU A 62 -2.52 5.82 -1.52
C LEU A 62 -3.58 6.89 -1.24
N GLU A 63 -3.43 7.56 -0.11
CA GLU A 63 -4.35 8.60 0.35
C GLU A 63 -3.59 9.91 0.58
N ASN A 64 -4.16 11.02 0.14
CA ASN A 64 -3.64 12.35 0.48
C ASN A 64 -4.35 12.87 1.73
N VAL A 65 -3.69 12.68 2.88
CA VAL A 65 -4.20 13.08 4.19
C VAL A 65 -3.88 14.55 4.41
N LYS A 66 -4.87 15.36 4.79
CA LYS A 66 -4.62 16.72 5.27
C LYS A 66 -4.27 16.65 6.75
N ASP A 67 -3.39 17.53 7.23
CA ASP A 67 -2.90 17.49 8.62
C ASP A 67 -4.00 17.75 9.68
N THR A 68 -5.25 17.98 9.27
CA THR A 68 -6.41 18.24 10.14
C THR A 68 -7.28 17.01 10.44
N ASP A 69 -7.03 15.85 9.84
CA ASP A 69 -7.94 14.69 9.90
C ASP A 69 -7.38 13.54 10.75
N ASN A 70 -6.93 13.85 11.97
CA ASN A 70 -6.46 12.83 12.92
C ASN A 70 -7.33 12.81 14.18
N GLU A 71 -8.59 12.44 14.01
CA GLU A 71 -9.42 11.84 15.06
C GLU A 71 -10.58 11.09 14.40
N GLU A 72 -10.88 9.90 14.94
CA GLU A 72 -12.04 9.03 14.65
C GLU A 72 -11.99 8.15 13.39
N LYS A 73 -11.63 6.87 13.61
CA LYS A 73 -12.50 5.70 13.42
C LYS A 73 -11.87 4.49 14.09
N ALA A 74 -12.01 4.42 15.42
CA ALA A 74 -12.12 3.13 16.09
C ALA A 74 -13.61 2.76 16.01
N GLU A 75 -13.91 1.74 15.22
CA GLU A 75 -15.27 1.22 15.03
C GLU A 75 -15.68 0.34 16.24
N ASP A 76 -16.94 0.55 16.65
CA ASP A 76 -17.89 -0.22 17.49
C ASP A 76 -17.42 -1.44 18.32
#